data_AF-W2MDD8-F1
#
_entry.id   AF-W2MDD8-F1
#
_cell.length_a   1.000
_cell.length_b   1.000
_cell.length_c   1.000
_cell.angle_alpha   90.00
_cell.angle_beta   90.00
_cell.angle_gamma   90.00
#
_symmetry.space_group_name_H-M   'P 1'
#
loop_
_entity.id
_entity.type
_entity.pdbx_description
1 polymer ?
#
loop_
_entity_poly.entity_id
_entity_poly.type
_entity_poly.pdbx_seq_one_letter_code
_entity_poly.pdbx_strand_id
1 'polypeptide(L)'
;MLSVDQEQELEQKRISEQEAQSSTPQSITPESKRRRRSSAASNMGKELSADQKAIVKMYVTRDAGDGNIKCCYCAKEITSRNVDRWASHLRGCVKTPDDIKAQIQPFRGAASPTNSNTTARAAPQTVKTDVATNVAAAAPSVPATIPVVAPVPTPNPMGTGYNEVFKVHVSKDYMKFNAAHFIAYKGFREKLHGHNYRLAVTITGQVGPDGYVVDFGEIKKISRVICKDLNESFLVPMNSDALKISFDGTNVHILTEDMAKFSFPKADCSLLPIVHSSAEELAIYISNQLIDAFTLVALLDRGVRKIEVSISEANQQFASYERTILA
;
A
#
# COMPACT_ATOMS: atom_id res chain seq x y z
N MET A 1 -14.45 -36.21 -50.77
CA MET A 1 -13.24 -35.77 -50.04
C MET A 1 -12.63 -34.65 -50.86
N LEU A 2 -12.80 -33.42 -50.40
CA LEU A 2 -12.07 -32.27 -50.97
C LEU A 2 -10.62 -32.37 -50.47
N SER A 3 -9.65 -31.92 -51.26
CA SER A 3 -8.24 -31.96 -50.84
C SER A 3 -7.99 -30.99 -49.68
N VAL A 4 -7.02 -31.31 -48.83
CA VAL A 4 -6.63 -30.52 -47.64
C VAL A 4 -6.31 -29.07 -48.01
N ASP A 5 -5.81 -28.83 -49.21
CA ASP A 5 -5.50 -27.49 -49.72
C ASP A 5 -6.77 -26.65 -50.00
N GLN A 6 -7.87 -27.28 -50.42
CA GLN A 6 -9.14 -26.58 -50.67
C GLN A 6 -9.87 -26.19 -49.39
N GLU A 7 -9.71 -26.97 -48.31
CA GLU A 7 -10.29 -26.64 -47.00
C GLU A 7 -9.56 -25.44 -46.37
N GLN A 8 -8.23 -25.36 -46.52
CA GLN A 8 -7.44 -24.22 -46.04
C GLN A 8 -7.76 -22.92 -46.80
N GLU A 9 -7.97 -22.98 -48.12
CA GLU A 9 -8.34 -21.79 -48.91
C GLU A 9 -9.74 -21.25 -48.55
N LEU A 10 -10.68 -22.14 -48.23
CA LEU A 10 -12.03 -21.78 -47.77
C LEU A 10 -12.02 -21.17 -46.37
N GLU A 11 -11.16 -21.66 -45.48
CA GLU A 11 -10.99 -21.11 -44.13
C GLU A 11 -10.33 -19.72 -44.16
N GLN A 12 -9.31 -19.54 -45.01
CA GLN A 12 -8.65 -18.23 -45.19
C GLN A 12 -9.60 -17.17 -45.76
N LYS A 13 -10.51 -17.57 -46.68
CA LYS A 13 -11.56 -16.68 -47.20
C LYS A 13 -12.58 -16.28 -46.15
N ARG A 14 -13.00 -17.20 -45.26
CA ARG A 14 -13.94 -16.88 -44.17
C ARG A 14 -13.35 -15.90 -43.14
N ILE A 15 -12.06 -16.03 -42.85
CA ILE A 15 -11.36 -15.12 -41.91
C ILE A 15 -11.28 -13.70 -42.51
N SER A 16 -10.94 -13.58 -43.80
CA SER A 16 -10.85 -12.29 -44.49
C SER A 16 -12.22 -11.58 -44.60
N GLU A 17 -13.31 -12.32 -44.80
CA GLU A 17 -14.67 -11.75 -44.84
C GLU A 17 -15.18 -11.30 -43.45
N GLN A 18 -14.73 -11.95 -42.37
CA GLN A 18 -15.04 -11.53 -40.99
C GLN A 18 -14.26 -10.27 -40.57
N GLU A 19 -13.01 -10.11 -40.99
CA GLU A 19 -12.21 -8.93 -40.68
C GLU A 19 -12.72 -7.67 -41.41
N ALA A 20 -13.26 -7.83 -42.63
CA ALA A 20 -13.84 -6.73 -43.41
C ALA A 20 -15.17 -6.17 -42.85
N GLN A 21 -15.87 -6.90 -41.98
CA GLN A 21 -17.13 -6.45 -41.37
C GLN A 21 -16.97 -5.75 -40.01
N SER A 22 -15.73 -5.68 -39.46
CA SER A 22 -15.47 -5.11 -38.13
C SER A 22 -14.97 -3.65 -38.13
N SER A 23 -14.79 -3.04 -39.31
CA SER A 23 -14.19 -1.71 -39.45
C SER A 23 -15.15 -0.68 -40.06
N THR A 24 -16.05 -0.14 -39.23
CA THR A 24 -16.81 1.08 -39.56
C THR A 24 -16.41 2.21 -38.60
N PRO A 25 -15.92 3.37 -39.10
CA PRO A 25 -15.49 4.47 -38.24
C PRO A 25 -16.70 5.29 -37.77
N GLN A 26 -16.88 5.43 -36.45
CA GLN A 26 -17.88 6.33 -35.89
C GLN A 26 -17.39 7.78 -35.84
N SER A 27 -18.26 8.66 -36.31
CA SER A 27 -18.09 10.09 -36.49
C SER A 27 -18.11 10.88 -35.19
N ILE A 28 -17.30 11.94 -35.17
CA ILE A 28 -17.15 12.92 -34.10
C ILE A 28 -18.28 13.97 -34.22
N THR A 29 -19.01 14.22 -33.13
CA THR A 29 -19.81 15.44 -32.95
C THR A 29 -19.30 16.23 -31.73
N PRO A 30 -19.30 17.58 -31.75
CA PRO A 30 -18.74 18.37 -30.68
C PRO A 30 -19.84 18.93 -29.76
N GLU A 31 -19.74 18.77 -28.43
CA GLU A 31 -20.47 19.67 -27.54
C GLU A 31 -19.92 19.82 -26.11
N SER A 32 -19.78 21.09 -25.72
CA SER A 32 -19.87 21.67 -24.37
C SER A 32 -18.71 21.49 -23.37
N LYS A 33 -17.83 22.50 -23.34
CA LYS A 33 -16.97 22.84 -22.19
C LYS A 33 -17.84 23.18 -20.97
N ARG A 34 -17.79 22.36 -19.91
CA ARG A 34 -18.22 22.76 -18.57
C ARG A 34 -17.05 22.69 -17.59
N ARG A 35 -16.48 23.86 -17.28
CA ARG A 35 -15.48 24.07 -16.21
C ARG A 35 -16.05 23.57 -14.87
N ARG A 36 -15.37 22.63 -14.22
CA ARG A 36 -15.46 22.41 -12.77
C ARG A 36 -14.06 22.55 -12.18
N ARG A 37 -13.85 23.64 -11.44
CA ARG A 37 -12.71 23.85 -10.53
C ARG A 37 -12.84 22.85 -9.39
N SER A 38 -11.86 21.96 -9.20
CA SER A 38 -11.71 21.21 -7.95
C SER A 38 -10.84 22.04 -7.00
N SER A 39 -11.42 22.39 -5.85
CA SER A 39 -10.73 22.93 -4.71
C SER A 39 -10.06 21.79 -3.94
N ALA A 40 -8.77 21.58 -4.17
CA ALA A 40 -7.93 20.71 -3.33
C ALA A 40 -6.68 21.48 -2.93
N ALA A 41 -6.81 22.35 -1.93
CA ALA A 41 -5.69 22.99 -1.26
C ALA A 41 -5.98 23.05 0.24
N SER A 42 -5.37 22.14 1.01
CA SER A 42 -4.86 22.37 2.38
C SER A 42 -4.58 21.06 3.14
N ASN A 43 -3.42 20.43 2.94
CA ASN A 43 -2.64 19.78 4.03
C ASN A 43 -1.19 19.33 3.66
N MET A 44 -0.59 19.88 2.60
CA MET A 44 0.65 19.38 1.97
C MET A 44 1.96 19.79 2.68
N GLY A 45 2.04 19.74 4.03
CA GLY A 45 3.21 20.29 4.74
C GLY A 45 3.74 19.52 5.95
N LYS A 46 3.13 18.40 6.34
CA LYS A 46 3.54 17.67 7.56
C LYS A 46 3.72 16.16 7.39
N GLU A 47 3.31 15.60 6.26
CA GLU A 47 3.32 14.15 6.04
C GLU A 47 4.43 13.73 5.07
N LEU A 48 5.07 12.60 5.34
CA LEU A 48 6.07 12.02 4.46
C LEU A 48 5.42 11.49 3.16
N SER A 49 6.15 11.58 2.04
CA SER A 49 5.75 10.90 0.81
C SER A 49 5.81 9.36 0.98
N ALA A 50 5.22 8.62 0.04
CA ALA A 50 5.28 7.16 0.03
C ALA A 50 6.74 6.64 0.00
N ASP A 51 7.57 7.23 -0.85
CA ASP A 51 9.00 6.88 -0.97
C ASP A 51 9.76 7.13 0.34
N GLN A 52 9.47 8.27 0.99
CA GLN A 52 10.07 8.60 2.27
C GLN A 52 9.64 7.63 3.38
N LYS A 53 8.36 7.22 3.38
CA LYS A 53 7.86 6.18 4.29
C LYS A 53 8.53 4.83 4.02
N ALA A 54 8.82 4.48 2.77
CA ALA A 54 9.56 3.27 2.41
C ALA A 54 11.01 3.30 2.91
N ILE A 55 11.73 4.42 2.69
CA ILE A 55 13.11 4.60 3.20
C ILE A 55 13.16 4.48 4.73
N VAL A 56 12.20 5.08 5.43
CA VAL A 56 12.10 4.98 6.90
C VAL A 56 11.94 3.52 7.36
N LYS A 57 11.12 2.72 6.66
CA LYS A 57 10.91 1.30 6.96
C LYS A 57 12.19 0.46 6.84
N MET A 58 13.15 0.85 5.98
CA MET A 58 14.43 0.14 5.84
C MET A 58 15.36 0.29 7.06
N TYR A 59 15.21 1.38 7.81
CA TYR A 59 16.10 1.74 8.92
C TYR A 59 15.48 1.52 10.30
N VAL A 60 14.40 0.74 10.35
CA VAL A 60 13.83 0.20 11.57
C VAL A 60 13.66 -1.31 11.46
N THR A 61 13.76 -2.00 12.57
CA THR A 61 13.48 -3.44 12.68
C THR A 61 12.24 -3.67 13.52
N ARG A 62 11.53 -4.76 13.24
CA ARG A 62 10.35 -5.17 14.01
C ARG A 62 10.68 -6.49 14.71
N ASP A 63 10.58 -6.50 16.04
CA ASP A 63 10.77 -7.73 16.80
C ASP A 63 9.62 -8.71 16.50
N ALA A 64 9.97 -9.99 16.32
CA ALA A 64 9.03 -11.04 15.94
C ALA A 64 7.98 -11.39 17.01
N GLY A 65 8.22 -11.02 18.28
CA GLY A 65 7.30 -11.26 19.40
C GLY A 65 6.29 -10.13 19.60
N ASP A 66 6.75 -8.98 20.09
CA ASP A 66 5.86 -7.90 20.56
C ASP A 66 5.46 -6.90 19.46
N GLY A 67 6.07 -7.03 18.27
CA GLY A 67 5.88 -6.08 17.17
C GLY A 67 6.48 -4.70 17.47
N ASN A 68 7.36 -4.61 18.46
CA ASN A 68 8.08 -3.39 18.83
C ASN A 68 9.03 -2.99 17.71
N ILE A 69 9.05 -1.69 17.43
CA ILE A 69 9.87 -1.11 16.37
C ILE A 69 11.16 -0.59 16.99
N LYS A 70 12.32 -0.95 16.45
CA LYS A 70 13.63 -0.49 16.94
C LYS A 70 14.39 0.24 15.83
N CYS A 71 15.07 1.32 16.20
CA CYS A 71 15.97 2.03 15.28
C CYS A 71 17.21 1.17 14.96
N CYS A 72 17.52 0.96 13.68
CA CYS A 72 18.69 0.17 13.27
C CYS A 72 20.04 0.78 13.69
N TYR A 73 20.08 2.08 13.99
CA TYR A 73 21.32 2.78 14.33
C TYR A 73 21.60 2.85 15.83
N CYS A 74 20.58 3.06 16.66
CA CYS A 74 20.75 3.22 18.11
C CYS A 74 20.12 2.10 18.94
N ALA A 75 19.44 1.14 18.31
CA ALA A 75 18.72 0.04 18.92
C ALA A 75 17.63 0.45 19.93
N LYS A 76 17.32 1.75 20.04
CA LYS A 76 16.23 2.24 20.90
C LYS A 76 14.89 1.84 20.31
N GLU A 77 13.99 1.43 21.19
CA GLU A 77 12.60 1.17 20.86
C GLU A 77 11.84 2.46 20.54
N ILE A 78 11.00 2.40 19.51
CA ILE A 78 10.12 3.45 19.06
C ILE A 78 8.69 2.95 19.32
N THR A 79 8.06 3.48 20.36
CA THR A 79 6.77 3.00 20.88
C THR A 79 5.58 3.26 19.95
N SER A 80 5.72 4.19 19.02
CA SER A 80 4.66 4.50 18.05
C SER A 80 4.65 3.48 16.91
N ARG A 81 3.47 3.10 16.41
CA ARG A 81 3.33 2.33 15.17
C ARG A 81 3.21 3.20 13.90
N ASN A 82 3.32 4.52 14.05
CA ASN A 82 3.22 5.46 12.93
C ASN A 82 4.61 5.72 12.30
N VAL A 83 4.73 5.49 10.99
CA VAL A 83 5.97 5.67 10.22
C VAL A 83 6.52 7.10 10.30
N ASP A 84 5.68 8.14 10.37
CA ASP A 84 6.12 9.53 10.54
C ASP A 84 6.82 9.75 11.88
N ARG A 85 6.42 9.00 12.92
CA ARG A 85 7.09 9.02 14.24
C ARG A 85 8.42 8.27 14.20
N TRP A 86 8.53 7.21 13.41
CA TRP A 86 9.80 6.51 13.18
C TRP A 86 10.80 7.43 12.49
N ALA A 87 10.35 8.12 11.44
CA ALA A 87 11.16 9.11 10.74
C ALA A 87 11.59 10.25 11.66
N SER A 88 10.71 10.70 12.55
CA SER A 88 11.05 11.70 13.56
C SER A 88 12.15 11.22 14.51
N HIS A 89 12.10 9.94 14.91
CA HIS A 89 13.17 9.35 15.72
C HIS A 89 14.48 9.28 14.93
N LEU A 90 14.47 8.77 13.70
CA LEU A 90 15.66 8.64 12.84
C LEU A 90 16.32 10.01 12.59
N ARG A 91 15.54 11.06 12.34
CA ARG A 91 16.07 12.43 12.21
C ARG A 91 16.71 12.96 13.50
N GLY A 92 16.17 12.61 14.67
CA GLY A 92 16.70 13.00 15.98
C GLY A 92 17.80 12.08 16.51
N CYS A 93 18.05 10.95 15.87
CA CYS A 93 19.04 9.97 16.28
C CYS A 93 20.44 10.43 15.88
N VAL A 94 21.33 10.61 16.86
CA VAL A 94 22.72 11.03 16.64
C VAL A 94 23.51 10.01 15.81
N LYS A 95 23.15 8.71 15.90
CA LYS A 95 23.82 7.62 15.17
C LYS A 95 23.32 7.43 13.73
N THR A 96 22.24 8.10 13.33
CA THR A 96 21.73 8.00 11.96
C THR A 96 22.57 8.90 11.04
N PRO A 97 23.10 8.38 9.91
CA PRO A 97 23.85 9.16 8.92
C PRO A 97 23.05 10.32 8.34
N ASP A 98 23.71 11.44 8.02
CA ASP A 98 23.06 12.69 7.60
C ASP A 98 22.44 12.61 6.19
N ASP A 99 22.99 11.78 5.31
CA ASP A 99 22.41 11.46 3.99
C ASP A 99 21.06 10.74 4.13
N ILE A 100 20.91 9.85 5.12
CA ILE A 100 19.63 9.20 5.43
C ILE A 100 18.66 10.21 6.04
N LYS A 101 19.12 11.07 6.96
CA LYS A 101 18.28 12.13 7.54
C LYS A 101 17.73 13.08 6.47
N ALA A 102 18.53 13.40 5.45
CA ALA A 102 18.14 14.26 4.34
C ALA A 102 17.03 13.63 3.49
N GLN A 103 17.11 12.32 3.22
CA GLN A 103 16.13 11.58 2.42
C GLN A 103 14.74 11.51 3.08
N ILE A 104 14.68 11.55 4.41
CA ILE A 104 13.43 11.42 5.19
C ILE A 104 12.92 12.77 5.72
N GLN A 105 13.37 13.90 5.16
CA GLN A 105 12.84 15.22 5.52
C GLN A 105 11.43 15.43 4.96
N PRO A 106 10.43 15.82 5.78
CA PRO A 106 9.11 16.15 5.27
C PRO A 106 9.20 17.23 4.19
N PHE A 107 8.42 17.08 3.12
CA PHE A 107 8.42 18.05 2.03
C PHE A 107 8.02 19.44 2.57
N ARG A 108 8.96 20.39 2.56
CA ARG A 108 8.66 21.81 2.70
C ARG A 108 8.57 22.39 1.30
N GLY A 109 7.40 22.85 0.89
CA GLY A 109 7.28 23.65 -0.32
C GLY A 109 8.31 24.79 -0.28
N ALA A 110 9.12 24.90 -1.32
CA ALA A 110 10.19 25.89 -1.40
C ALA A 110 9.60 27.32 -1.31
N ALA A 111 9.96 28.05 -0.26
CA ALA A 111 9.86 29.50 -0.24
C ALA A 111 11.27 30.05 -0.53
N SER A 112 11.39 30.84 -1.61
CA SER A 112 12.58 31.66 -1.88
C SER A 112 12.89 32.61 -0.72
N PRO A 113 14.16 33.01 -0.52
CA PRO A 113 14.56 33.76 0.65
C PRO A 113 14.15 35.23 0.50
N THR A 114 13.46 35.77 1.51
CA THR A 114 13.35 37.21 1.70
C THR A 114 13.93 37.62 3.05
N ASN A 115 14.69 38.70 2.97
CA ASN A 115 15.57 39.29 3.97
C ASN A 115 14.97 39.48 5.36
N SER A 116 15.82 39.23 6.34
CA SER A 116 15.74 39.70 7.71
C SER A 116 15.59 41.22 7.79
N ASN A 117 14.66 41.70 8.60
CA ASN A 117 14.97 42.78 9.54
C ASN A 117 14.08 42.71 10.78
N THR A 118 14.77 42.71 11.91
CA THR A 118 14.34 42.67 13.30
C THR A 118 13.73 44.02 13.71
N THR A 119 12.71 44.01 14.58
CA THR A 119 12.73 44.76 15.85
C THR A 119 11.55 44.37 16.74
N ALA A 120 11.87 44.14 18.01
CA ALA A 120 10.97 43.89 19.12
C ALA A 120 10.09 45.11 19.46
N ARG A 121 8.99 44.91 20.22
CA ARG A 121 8.85 45.35 21.63
C ARG A 121 7.40 45.25 22.15
N ALA A 122 7.31 44.62 23.33
CA ALA A 122 6.41 44.77 24.49
C ALA A 122 4.93 45.21 24.40
N ALA A 123 4.13 44.51 25.22
CA ALA A 123 2.81 44.85 25.74
C ALA A 123 2.79 46.15 26.58
N PRO A 124 1.59 46.62 27.01
CA PRO A 124 1.19 46.31 28.38
C PRO A 124 -0.31 46.04 28.62
N GLN A 125 -0.54 45.43 29.78
CA GLN A 125 -1.81 45.10 30.43
C GLN A 125 -2.48 46.34 31.06
N THR A 126 -3.80 46.26 31.29
CA THR A 126 -4.48 47.04 32.33
C THR A 126 -5.45 46.18 33.14
N VAL A 127 -5.28 46.33 34.45
CA VAL A 127 -5.96 45.72 35.60
C VAL A 127 -7.22 46.53 35.94
N LYS A 128 -8.29 45.88 36.44
CA LYS A 128 -9.12 46.38 37.56
C LYS A 128 -9.77 45.22 38.35
N THR A 129 -9.58 45.29 39.66
CA THR A 129 -10.22 44.52 40.75
C THR A 129 -11.44 45.24 41.31
N ASP A 130 -12.30 44.48 42.02
CA ASP A 130 -13.13 44.80 43.21
C ASP A 130 -14.53 44.16 43.07
N VAL A 131 -15.24 43.60 44.05
CA VAL A 131 -15.14 43.38 45.51
C VAL A 131 -16.17 42.28 45.84
N ALA A 132 -15.97 41.55 46.93
CA ALA A 132 -16.83 40.46 47.40
C ALA A 132 -18.04 40.91 48.24
N THR A 133 -19.14 40.13 48.22
CA THR A 133 -20.04 39.89 49.38
C THR A 133 -20.88 38.62 49.17
N ASN A 134 -21.01 37.83 50.25
CA ASN A 134 -21.82 36.61 50.38
C ASN A 134 -23.35 36.89 50.46
N VAL A 135 -24.20 35.90 50.14
CA VAL A 135 -25.23 35.28 51.04
C VAL A 135 -26.03 34.16 50.30
N ALA A 136 -26.11 33.00 50.99
CA ALA A 136 -27.14 31.92 51.03
C ALA A 136 -27.72 31.22 49.77
N ALA A 137 -27.41 29.92 49.71
CA ALA A 137 -28.27 28.72 49.61
C ALA A 137 -29.57 28.72 48.76
N ALA A 138 -29.56 27.86 47.72
CA ALA A 138 -30.67 26.94 47.39
C ALA A 138 -30.16 25.86 46.40
N ALA A 139 -30.36 24.58 46.72
CA ALA A 139 -30.32 23.49 45.73
C ALA A 139 -31.69 23.42 45.01
N PRO A 140 -31.76 22.95 43.75
CA PRO A 140 -32.15 21.54 43.58
C PRO A 140 -31.60 20.79 42.33
N SER A 141 -31.57 19.47 42.51
CA SER A 141 -31.83 18.37 41.56
C SER A 141 -31.14 18.30 40.19
N VAL A 142 -30.18 17.39 40.10
CA VAL A 142 -29.65 16.77 38.88
C VAL A 142 -30.69 15.77 38.32
N PRO A 143 -31.04 15.77 37.03
CA PRO A 143 -31.78 14.66 36.44
C PRO A 143 -30.82 13.49 36.21
N ALA A 144 -31.12 12.35 36.83
CA ALA A 144 -30.45 11.08 36.56
C ALA A 144 -30.74 10.66 35.11
N THR A 145 -29.71 10.74 34.25
CA THR A 145 -29.74 10.15 32.92
C THR A 145 -29.46 8.67 33.08
N ILE A 146 -30.45 7.83 32.82
CA ILE A 146 -30.29 6.37 32.73
C ILE A 146 -29.28 6.10 31.61
N PRO A 147 -28.19 5.35 31.84
CA PRO A 147 -27.31 4.97 30.75
C PRO A 147 -28.09 4.01 29.85
N VAL A 148 -28.39 4.46 28.64
CA VAL A 148 -28.87 3.59 27.56
C VAL A 148 -27.72 2.64 27.26
N VAL A 149 -27.84 1.41 27.76
CA VAL A 149 -26.98 0.30 27.39
C VAL A 149 -27.15 0.12 25.88
N ALA A 150 -26.06 0.32 25.13
CA ALA A 150 -26.03 0.04 23.71
C ALA A 150 -26.50 -1.41 23.48
N PRO A 151 -27.35 -1.69 22.47
CA PRO A 151 -27.80 -3.04 22.21
C PRO A 151 -26.57 -3.92 21.97
N VAL A 152 -26.45 -5.00 22.76
CA VAL A 152 -25.49 -6.07 22.46
C VAL A 152 -25.83 -6.58 21.06
N PRO A 153 -24.88 -6.64 20.12
CA PRO A 153 -25.18 -7.15 18.79
C PRO A 153 -25.66 -8.59 18.93
N THR A 154 -26.94 -8.81 18.60
CA THR A 154 -27.52 -10.15 18.56
C THR A 154 -26.78 -10.96 17.51
N PRO A 155 -26.33 -12.20 17.81
CA PRO A 155 -25.71 -13.06 16.83
C PRO A 155 -26.67 -13.28 15.67
N ASN A 156 -26.16 -13.19 14.43
CA ASN A 156 -26.92 -13.57 13.25
C ASN A 156 -27.37 -15.05 13.44
N PRO A 157 -28.67 -15.36 13.39
CA PRO A 157 -29.19 -16.71 13.67
C PRO A 157 -28.89 -17.75 12.57
N MET A 158 -28.03 -17.40 11.60
CA MET A 158 -27.74 -18.21 10.42
C MET A 158 -26.55 -19.16 10.57
N GLY A 159 -25.77 -19.07 11.66
CA GLY A 159 -24.66 -19.99 11.95
C GLY A 159 -24.78 -20.53 13.38
N THR A 160 -24.88 -21.84 13.54
CA THR A 160 -25.04 -22.51 14.85
C THR A 160 -23.73 -23.13 15.36
N GLY A 161 -22.65 -23.09 14.58
CA GLY A 161 -21.35 -23.65 14.96
C GLY A 161 -20.28 -22.61 15.31
N TYR A 162 -19.71 -22.71 16.52
CA TYR A 162 -18.54 -21.93 16.98
C TYR A 162 -17.27 -22.07 16.11
N ASN A 163 -17.32 -22.88 15.03
CA ASN A 163 -16.23 -23.20 14.10
C ASN A 163 -16.57 -22.96 12.62
N GLU A 164 -17.70 -22.33 12.30
CA GLU A 164 -18.02 -22.00 10.91
C GLU A 164 -17.11 -20.87 10.40
N VAL A 165 -16.53 -21.08 9.21
CA VAL A 165 -15.72 -20.08 8.52
C VAL A 165 -16.20 -19.92 7.09
N PHE A 166 -16.25 -18.68 6.65
CA PHE A 166 -16.62 -18.28 5.31
C PHE A 166 -15.38 -17.80 4.57
N LYS A 167 -15.32 -18.08 3.27
CA LYS A 167 -14.28 -17.57 2.36
C LYS A 167 -14.88 -16.51 1.47
N VAL A 168 -14.26 -15.34 1.45
CA VAL A 168 -14.54 -14.28 0.48
C VAL A 168 -13.36 -14.16 -0.47
N HIS A 169 -13.61 -14.28 -1.77
CA HIS A 169 -12.59 -14.24 -2.81
C HIS A 169 -12.83 -13.06 -3.75
N VAL A 170 -11.78 -12.28 -4.01
CA VAL A 170 -11.82 -11.16 -4.95
C VAL A 170 -10.69 -11.30 -5.96
N SER A 171 -11.09 -11.43 -7.22
CA SER A 171 -10.24 -11.29 -8.40
C SER A 171 -10.99 -10.45 -9.42
N LYS A 172 -10.37 -9.38 -9.92
CA LYS A 172 -10.96 -8.44 -10.88
C LYS A 172 -9.91 -7.96 -11.88
N ASP A 173 -10.35 -7.57 -13.07
CA ASP A 173 -9.46 -7.19 -14.18
C ASP A 173 -8.52 -6.01 -13.88
N TYR A 174 -8.89 -5.15 -12.92
CA TYR A 174 -8.06 -4.03 -12.46
C TYR A 174 -7.16 -4.37 -11.28
N MET A 175 -7.22 -5.59 -10.74
CA MET A 175 -6.29 -6.12 -9.75
C MET A 175 -5.12 -6.77 -10.49
N LYS A 176 -4.39 -5.93 -11.23
CA LYS A 176 -3.26 -6.33 -12.05
C LYS A 176 -2.18 -5.25 -12.05
N PHE A 177 -0.95 -5.64 -12.30
CA PHE A 177 0.16 -4.72 -12.52
C PHE A 177 1.07 -5.29 -13.61
N ASN A 178 1.53 -4.43 -14.52
CA ASN A 178 2.45 -4.82 -15.57
C ASN A 178 3.85 -4.42 -15.12
N ALA A 179 4.77 -5.36 -15.00
CA ALA A 179 6.11 -5.07 -14.50
C ALA A 179 7.18 -5.87 -15.23
N ALA A 180 8.35 -5.25 -15.37
CA ALA A 180 9.55 -5.91 -15.85
C ALA A 180 10.31 -6.54 -14.68
N HIS A 181 10.96 -7.67 -14.92
CA HIS A 181 11.82 -8.34 -13.94
C HIS A 181 12.80 -9.31 -14.64
N PHE A 182 13.66 -9.91 -13.84
CA PHE A 182 14.33 -11.17 -14.16
C PHE A 182 14.68 -11.88 -12.85
N ILE A 183 14.58 -13.20 -12.86
CA ILE A 183 15.04 -14.08 -11.80
C ILE A 183 16.56 -14.26 -11.89
N ALA A 184 17.19 -14.10 -10.72
CA ALA A 184 18.58 -14.46 -10.51
C ALA A 184 18.72 -15.12 -9.13
N TYR A 185 19.42 -16.25 -9.10
CA TYR A 185 19.85 -16.96 -7.89
C TYR A 185 21.24 -17.55 -8.17
N LYS A 186 21.87 -18.17 -7.17
CA LYS A 186 23.24 -18.69 -7.30
C LYS A 186 23.41 -19.60 -8.53
N GLY A 187 24.28 -19.17 -9.45
CA GLY A 187 24.58 -19.91 -10.69
C GLY A 187 23.51 -19.82 -11.80
N PHE A 188 22.47 -18.99 -11.64
CA PHE A 188 21.42 -18.83 -12.65
C PHE A 188 20.96 -17.37 -12.77
N ARG A 189 20.73 -16.95 -14.01
CA ARG A 189 20.12 -15.65 -14.33
C ARG A 189 19.36 -15.76 -15.64
N GLU A 190 18.08 -15.47 -15.62
CA GLU A 190 17.26 -15.41 -16.84
C GLU A 190 17.30 -14.02 -17.48
N LYS A 191 16.97 -13.90 -18.77
CA LYS A 191 16.95 -12.61 -19.48
C LYS A 191 15.86 -11.68 -18.94
N LEU A 192 16.13 -10.36 -18.99
CA LEU A 192 15.14 -9.33 -18.70
C LEU A 192 13.90 -9.52 -19.58
N HIS A 193 12.73 -9.52 -18.95
CA HIS A 193 11.44 -9.57 -19.61
C HIS A 193 10.37 -8.96 -18.68
N GLY A 194 9.09 -9.25 -18.87
CA GLY A 194 8.04 -8.80 -17.98
C GLY A 194 6.74 -9.58 -18.11
N HIS A 195 5.83 -9.33 -17.17
CA HIS A 195 4.53 -9.99 -17.08
C HIS A 195 3.40 -8.99 -16.82
N ASN A 196 2.19 -9.42 -17.21
CA ASN A 196 0.94 -8.79 -16.80
C ASN A 196 0.44 -9.52 -15.56
N TYR A 197 1.02 -9.21 -14.40
CA TYR A 197 0.71 -9.89 -13.16
C TYR A 197 -0.75 -9.69 -12.76
N ARG A 198 -1.42 -10.74 -12.29
CA ARG A 198 -2.78 -10.67 -11.75
C ARG A 198 -2.79 -11.05 -10.27
N LEU A 199 -3.48 -10.24 -9.48
CA LEU A 199 -3.69 -10.43 -8.05
C LEU A 199 -5.09 -10.99 -7.79
N ALA A 200 -5.15 -12.04 -6.97
CA ALA A 200 -6.39 -12.46 -6.32
C ALA A 200 -6.17 -12.52 -4.80
N VAL A 201 -7.21 -12.17 -4.04
CA VAL A 201 -7.17 -12.17 -2.57
C VAL A 201 -8.34 -12.99 -2.05
N THR A 202 -8.05 -13.96 -1.19
CA THR A 202 -9.04 -14.74 -0.45
C THR A 202 -8.88 -14.46 1.05
N ILE A 203 -9.95 -14.07 1.71
CA ILE A 203 -9.98 -13.89 3.18
C ILE A 203 -10.93 -14.92 3.77
N THR A 204 -10.47 -15.63 4.80
CA THR A 204 -11.29 -16.61 5.54
C THR A 204 -11.54 -16.12 6.96
N GLY A 205 -12.79 -16.13 7.40
CA GLY A 205 -13.17 -15.67 8.74
C GLY A 205 -14.63 -15.94 9.08
N GLN A 206 -15.07 -15.42 10.21
CA GLN A 206 -16.48 -15.47 10.63
C GLN A 206 -17.29 -14.36 9.95
N VAL A 207 -18.59 -14.59 9.77
CA VAL A 207 -19.52 -13.53 9.35
C VAL A 207 -19.88 -12.68 10.57
N GLY A 208 -19.58 -11.39 10.50
CA GLY A 208 -19.93 -10.42 11.52
C GLY A 208 -21.44 -10.15 11.62
N PRO A 209 -21.86 -9.36 12.62
CA PRO A 209 -23.27 -8.97 12.78
C PRO A 209 -23.80 -8.13 11.61
N ASP A 210 -22.90 -7.53 10.82
CA ASP A 210 -23.18 -6.79 9.59
C ASP A 210 -23.41 -7.70 8.36
N GLY A 211 -23.23 -9.01 8.51
CA GLY A 211 -23.42 -9.99 7.43
C GLY A 211 -22.20 -10.20 6.55
N TYR A 212 -21.03 -9.66 6.90
CA TYR A 212 -19.80 -9.80 6.11
C TYR A 212 -18.66 -10.44 6.90
N VAL A 213 -17.76 -11.13 6.19
CA VAL A 213 -16.42 -11.45 6.71
C VAL A 213 -15.56 -10.19 6.67
N VAL A 214 -15.42 -9.62 5.47
CA VAL A 214 -14.82 -8.32 5.17
C VAL A 214 -15.58 -7.74 3.98
N ASP A 215 -15.72 -6.42 3.89
CA ASP A 215 -16.35 -5.79 2.73
C ASP A 215 -15.46 -5.97 1.48
N PHE A 216 -16.05 -6.50 0.40
CA PHE A 216 -15.37 -6.62 -0.89
C PHE A 216 -14.82 -5.29 -1.41
N GLY A 217 -15.48 -4.17 -1.11
CA GLY A 217 -15.04 -2.82 -1.45
C GLY A 217 -13.68 -2.47 -0.84
N GLU A 218 -13.44 -2.86 0.40
CA GLU A 218 -12.15 -2.64 1.08
C GLU A 218 -11.03 -3.46 0.45
N ILE A 219 -11.28 -4.76 0.20
CA ILE A 219 -10.33 -5.64 -0.48
C ILE A 219 -9.95 -5.05 -1.85
N LYS A 220 -10.94 -4.61 -2.64
CA LYS A 220 -10.72 -4.01 -3.96
C LYS A 220 -9.93 -2.71 -3.88
N LYS A 221 -10.25 -1.83 -2.91
CA LYS A 221 -9.59 -0.53 -2.73
C LYS A 221 -8.12 -0.71 -2.39
N ILE A 222 -7.81 -1.55 -1.40
CA ILE A 222 -6.43 -1.81 -0.97
C ILE A 222 -5.64 -2.49 -2.07
N SER A 223 -6.19 -3.56 -2.67
CA SER A 223 -5.53 -4.30 -3.75
C SER A 223 -5.19 -3.40 -4.93
N ARG A 224 -6.08 -2.47 -5.30
CA ARG A 224 -5.84 -1.51 -6.38
C ARG A 224 -4.67 -0.58 -6.08
N VAL A 225 -4.54 -0.11 -4.84
CA VAL A 225 -3.42 0.75 -4.45
C VAL A 225 -2.11 -0.03 -4.57
N ILE A 226 -2.05 -1.24 -4.01
CA ILE A 226 -0.85 -2.09 -4.07
C ILE A 226 -0.46 -2.39 -5.52
N CYS A 227 -1.41 -2.80 -6.36
CA CYS A 227 -1.14 -3.06 -7.78
C CYS A 227 -0.66 -1.79 -8.50
N LYS A 228 -1.25 -0.63 -8.20
CA LYS A 228 -0.83 0.64 -8.81
C LYS A 228 0.62 0.98 -8.47
N ASP A 229 1.03 0.75 -7.22
CA ASP A 229 2.39 1.03 -6.77
C ASP A 229 3.45 0.16 -7.46
N LEU A 230 3.07 -1.03 -7.94
CA LEU A 230 3.96 -1.95 -8.68
C LEU A 230 3.87 -1.78 -10.20
N ASN A 231 2.83 -1.13 -10.71
CA ASN A 231 2.55 -1.06 -12.14
C ASN A 231 3.56 -0.18 -12.87
N GLU A 232 3.91 -0.57 -14.10
CA GLU A 232 4.84 0.15 -14.98
C GLU A 232 6.23 0.35 -14.36
N SER A 233 6.70 -0.65 -13.62
CA SER A 233 8.00 -0.61 -12.96
C SER A 233 8.85 -1.84 -13.25
N PHE A 234 10.16 -1.71 -13.04
CA PHE A 234 11.09 -2.82 -12.90
C PHE A 234 11.15 -3.26 -11.42
N LEU A 235 10.90 -4.54 -11.16
CA LEU A 235 10.91 -5.09 -9.80
C LEU A 235 12.35 -5.35 -9.36
N VAL A 236 12.82 -4.63 -8.33
CA VAL A 236 14.18 -4.77 -7.79
C VAL A 236 14.11 -5.56 -6.48
N PRO A 237 14.60 -6.82 -6.43
CA PRO A 237 14.64 -7.62 -5.20
C PRO A 237 15.82 -7.18 -4.32
N MET A 238 15.57 -6.24 -3.42
CA MET A 238 16.61 -5.56 -2.61
C MET A 238 17.37 -6.47 -1.65
N ASN A 239 16.82 -7.64 -1.33
CA ASN A 239 17.45 -8.62 -0.44
C ASN A 239 18.11 -9.77 -1.20
N SER A 240 18.26 -9.65 -2.53
CA SER A 240 18.88 -10.69 -3.34
C SER A 240 20.32 -10.97 -2.91
N ASP A 241 20.68 -12.24 -2.79
CA ASP A 241 22.04 -12.71 -2.53
C ASP A 241 22.85 -12.95 -3.82
N ALA A 242 22.18 -12.93 -4.97
CA ALA A 242 22.77 -13.13 -6.30
C ALA A 242 23.01 -11.82 -7.08
N LEU A 243 22.47 -10.69 -6.58
CA LEU A 243 22.59 -9.37 -7.22
C LEU A 243 23.39 -8.41 -6.35
N LYS A 244 24.33 -7.69 -6.97
CA LYS A 244 24.95 -6.51 -6.37
C LYS A 244 24.18 -5.28 -6.83
N ILE A 245 23.37 -4.72 -5.94
CA ILE A 245 22.52 -3.56 -6.19
C ILE A 245 23.18 -2.33 -5.58
N SER A 246 23.32 -1.27 -6.39
CA SER A 246 23.85 0.02 -5.95
C SER A 246 23.07 1.16 -6.59
N PHE A 247 23.28 2.38 -6.09
CA PHE A 247 22.54 3.55 -6.53
C PHE A 247 23.51 4.70 -6.78
N ASP A 248 23.22 5.53 -7.78
CA ASP A 248 23.81 6.87 -7.90
C ASP A 248 22.73 7.94 -7.62
N GLY A 249 22.87 9.15 -8.16
CA GLY A 249 21.85 10.19 -8.02
C GLY A 249 20.51 9.86 -8.68
N THR A 250 20.52 9.21 -9.84
CA THR A 250 19.35 9.07 -10.72
C THR A 250 18.91 7.63 -10.95
N ASN A 251 19.82 6.66 -10.81
CA ASN A 251 19.64 5.30 -11.30
C ASN A 251 19.86 4.23 -10.22
N VAL A 252 19.26 3.07 -10.46
CA VAL A 252 19.56 1.78 -9.83
C VAL A 252 20.51 1.02 -10.75
N HIS A 253 21.63 0.56 -10.21
CA HIS A 253 22.63 -0.24 -10.91
C HIS A 253 22.63 -1.66 -10.37
N ILE A 254 22.55 -2.64 -11.27
CA ILE A 254 22.53 -4.06 -10.91
C ILE A 254 23.67 -4.77 -11.64
N LEU A 255 24.55 -5.42 -10.87
CA LEU A 255 25.59 -6.32 -11.36
C LEU A 255 25.25 -7.76 -10.95
N THR A 256 25.20 -8.65 -11.94
CA THR A 256 24.87 -10.08 -11.78
C THR A 256 26.13 -10.93 -11.64
N GLU A 257 25.98 -12.19 -11.24
CA GLU A 257 27.12 -13.13 -11.07
C GLU A 257 27.86 -13.43 -12.39
N ASP A 258 27.15 -13.42 -13.52
CA ASP A 258 27.71 -13.57 -14.88
C ASP A 258 28.33 -12.27 -15.43
N MET A 259 28.51 -11.26 -14.57
CA MET A 259 29.10 -9.94 -14.87
C MET A 259 28.28 -9.05 -15.81
N ALA A 260 27.03 -9.42 -16.12
CA ALA A 260 26.11 -8.52 -16.82
C ALA A 260 25.75 -7.31 -15.96
N LYS A 261 25.47 -6.19 -16.63
CA LYS A 261 25.19 -4.89 -15.99
C LYS A 261 23.88 -4.33 -16.49
N PHE A 262 23.05 -3.89 -15.56
CA PHE A 262 21.80 -3.18 -15.84
C PHE A 262 21.80 -1.84 -15.09
N SER A 263 21.20 -0.83 -15.71
CA SER A 263 21.05 0.50 -15.14
C SER A 263 19.68 1.04 -15.53
N PHE A 264 18.85 1.33 -14.54
CA PHE A 264 17.49 1.84 -14.72
C PHE A 264 17.30 3.15 -13.96
N PRO A 265 16.50 4.12 -14.45
CA PRO A 265 16.09 5.25 -13.65
C PRO A 265 15.41 4.79 -12.35
N LYS A 266 15.71 5.43 -11.22
CA LYS A 266 15.09 5.11 -9.93
C LYS A 266 13.56 5.22 -9.96
N ALA A 267 13.04 6.21 -10.71
CA ALA A 267 11.61 6.43 -10.85
C ALA A 267 10.88 5.28 -11.56
N ASP A 268 11.61 4.44 -12.30
CA ASP A 268 11.07 3.31 -13.05
C ASP A 268 11.20 2.00 -12.26
N CYS A 269 11.67 2.05 -11.01
CA CYS A 269 11.98 0.86 -10.20
C CYS A 269 11.10 0.77 -8.96
N SER A 270 10.53 -0.41 -8.72
CA SER A 270 9.93 -0.77 -7.43
C SER A 270 10.96 -1.51 -6.59
N LEU A 271 11.47 -0.86 -5.53
CA LEU A 271 12.45 -1.44 -4.61
C LEU A 271 11.75 -2.30 -3.56
N LEU A 272 11.79 -3.63 -3.73
CA LEU A 272 11.03 -4.56 -2.92
C LEU A 272 11.94 -5.30 -1.92
N PRO A 273 11.53 -5.45 -0.65
CA PRO A 273 12.30 -6.16 0.37
C PRO A 273 12.14 -7.70 0.23
N ILE A 274 12.43 -8.22 -0.96
CA ILE A 274 12.35 -9.64 -1.35
C ILE A 274 13.70 -10.10 -1.87
N VAL A 275 13.96 -11.40 -1.82
CA VAL A 275 15.21 -12.03 -2.27
C VAL A 275 15.14 -12.30 -3.77
N HIS A 276 14.00 -12.79 -4.27
CA HIS A 276 13.74 -13.03 -5.68
C HIS A 276 12.46 -12.34 -6.11
N SER A 277 12.40 -11.84 -7.35
CA SER A 277 11.19 -11.28 -7.95
C SER A 277 10.26 -12.37 -8.51
N SER A 278 10.09 -13.48 -7.78
CA SER A 278 9.22 -14.60 -8.16
C SER A 278 7.78 -14.36 -7.72
N ALA A 279 6.82 -15.03 -8.37
CA ALA A 279 5.41 -14.97 -7.97
C ALA A 279 5.18 -15.33 -6.48
N GLU A 280 5.93 -16.29 -5.91
CA GLU A 280 5.82 -16.70 -4.50
C GLU A 280 6.19 -15.58 -3.54
N GLU A 281 7.35 -14.94 -3.75
CA GLU A 281 7.81 -13.85 -2.88
C GLU A 281 6.97 -12.58 -3.06
N LEU A 282 6.48 -12.32 -4.28
CA LEU A 282 5.51 -11.26 -4.52
C LEU A 282 4.20 -11.52 -3.76
N ALA A 283 3.73 -12.77 -3.69
CA ALA A 283 2.54 -13.11 -2.90
C ALA A 283 2.76 -12.87 -1.39
N ILE A 284 3.95 -13.18 -0.86
CA ILE A 284 4.32 -12.87 0.53
C ILE A 284 4.37 -11.35 0.76
N TYR A 285 5.05 -10.62 -0.12
CA TYR A 285 5.16 -9.16 -0.03
C TYR A 285 3.78 -8.50 -0.05
N ILE A 286 2.92 -8.87 -0.99
CA ILE A 286 1.57 -8.30 -1.12
C ILE A 286 0.69 -8.70 0.07
N SER A 287 0.83 -9.91 0.61
CA SER A 287 0.15 -10.33 1.85
C SER A 287 0.51 -9.44 3.04
N ASN A 288 1.80 -9.09 3.19
CA ASN A 288 2.24 -8.14 4.22
C ASN A 288 1.65 -6.75 4.00
N GLN A 289 1.63 -6.26 2.75
CA GLN A 289 1.05 -4.96 2.42
C GLN A 289 -0.47 -4.91 2.69
N LEU A 290 -1.19 -6.00 2.41
CA LEU A 290 -2.62 -6.14 2.73
C LEU A 290 -2.86 -6.09 4.24
N ILE A 291 -2.08 -6.83 5.03
CA ILE A 291 -2.19 -6.84 6.49
C ILE A 291 -1.88 -5.48 7.09
N ASP A 292 -0.86 -4.78 6.57
CA ASP A 292 -0.53 -3.42 7.01
C ASP A 292 -1.66 -2.44 6.70
N ALA A 293 -2.28 -2.56 5.51
CA ALA A 293 -3.36 -1.67 5.08
C ALA A 293 -4.69 -1.92 5.80
N PHE A 294 -5.06 -3.18 6.04
CA PHE A 294 -6.22 -3.53 6.88
C PHE A 294 -5.94 -3.31 8.37
N THR A 295 -4.69 -3.43 8.78
CA THR A 295 -4.21 -3.63 10.15
C THR A 295 -4.57 -5.01 10.72
N LEU A 296 -3.60 -5.65 11.39
CA LEU A 296 -3.78 -6.94 12.04
C LEU A 296 -4.93 -6.93 13.06
N VAL A 297 -5.06 -5.84 13.83
CA VAL A 297 -6.09 -5.71 14.87
C VAL A 297 -7.49 -5.71 14.25
N ALA A 298 -7.72 -4.90 13.21
CA ALA A 298 -9.04 -4.86 12.57
C ALA A 298 -9.42 -6.19 11.92
N LEU A 299 -8.45 -6.94 11.38
CA LEU A 299 -8.68 -8.28 10.86
C LEU A 299 -9.11 -9.25 11.97
N LEU A 300 -8.40 -9.25 13.11
CA LEU A 300 -8.73 -10.10 14.26
C LEU A 300 -10.09 -9.73 14.87
N ASP A 301 -10.40 -8.44 15.02
CA ASP A 301 -11.69 -7.95 15.52
C ASP A 301 -12.86 -8.37 14.60
N ARG A 302 -12.60 -8.52 13.30
CA ARG A 302 -13.57 -9.05 12.32
C ARG A 302 -13.67 -10.58 12.33
N GLY A 303 -12.89 -11.27 13.16
CA GLY A 303 -12.85 -12.73 13.19
C GLY A 303 -12.18 -13.34 11.95
N VAL A 304 -11.30 -12.58 11.26
CA VAL A 304 -10.47 -13.10 10.17
C VAL A 304 -9.43 -14.04 10.76
N ARG A 305 -9.36 -15.25 10.19
CA ARG A 305 -8.41 -16.30 10.61
C ARG A 305 -7.29 -16.51 9.61
N LYS A 306 -7.49 -16.05 8.36
CA LYS A 306 -6.60 -16.38 7.26
C LYS A 306 -6.70 -15.39 6.12
N ILE A 307 -5.56 -15.05 5.54
CA ILE A 307 -5.46 -14.33 4.27
C ILE A 307 -4.64 -15.19 3.30
N GLU A 308 -5.12 -15.31 2.08
CA GLU A 308 -4.44 -15.97 0.98
C GLU A 308 -4.32 -14.97 -0.18
N VAL A 309 -3.11 -14.87 -0.73
CA VAL A 309 -2.77 -14.00 -1.86
C VAL A 309 -2.27 -14.87 -2.98
N SER A 310 -2.87 -14.73 -4.15
CA SER A 310 -2.42 -15.41 -5.38
C SER A 310 -1.89 -14.40 -6.39
N ILE A 311 -0.71 -14.70 -6.95
CA ILE A 311 -0.06 -13.91 -8.01
C ILE A 311 0.14 -14.79 -9.23
N SER A 312 -0.36 -14.33 -10.38
CA SER A 312 -0.26 -15.03 -11.65
C SER A 312 0.59 -14.24 -12.63
N GLU A 313 1.64 -14.85 -13.17
CA GLU A 313 2.54 -14.29 -14.19
C GLU A 313 2.00 -14.51 -15.63
N ALA A 314 1.28 -15.61 -15.82
CA ALA A 314 0.66 -16.00 -17.08
C ALA A 314 -0.63 -16.80 -16.83
N ASN A 315 -1.47 -16.95 -17.85
CA ASN A 315 -2.70 -17.73 -17.73
C ASN A 315 -2.41 -19.13 -17.17
N GLN A 316 -3.13 -19.52 -16.11
CA GLN A 316 -3.01 -20.79 -15.41
C GLN A 316 -1.67 -21.05 -14.68
N GLN A 317 -0.78 -20.05 -14.62
CA GLN A 317 0.47 -20.12 -13.86
C GLN A 317 0.41 -19.10 -12.74
N PHE A 318 0.33 -19.58 -11.50
CA PHE A 318 0.23 -18.72 -10.32
C PHE A 318 0.84 -19.37 -9.08
N ALA A 319 1.40 -18.53 -8.22
CA ALA A 319 1.75 -18.88 -6.85
C ALA A 319 0.64 -18.41 -5.91
N SER A 320 0.42 -19.13 -4.81
CA SER A 320 -0.46 -18.69 -3.73
C SER A 320 0.25 -18.79 -2.39
N TYR A 321 0.20 -17.72 -1.62
CA TYR A 321 0.72 -17.67 -0.26
C TYR A 321 -0.43 -17.53 0.73
N GLU A 322 -0.50 -18.46 1.67
CA GLU A 322 -1.49 -18.48 2.73
C GLU A 322 -0.84 -18.12 4.07
N ARG A 323 -1.46 -17.17 4.78
CA ARG A 323 -1.05 -16.75 6.11
C ARG A 323 -2.20 -16.91 7.09
N THR A 324 -2.01 -17.80 8.06
CA THR A 324 -2.89 -17.89 9.22
C THR A 324 -2.68 -16.69 10.12
N ILE A 325 -3.79 -16.07 10.52
CA ILE A 325 -3.85 -14.93 11.42
C ILE A 325 -4.61 -15.44 12.63
N LEU A 326 -3.89 -16.01 13.60
CA LEU A 326 -4.50 -16.53 14.81
C LEU A 326 -4.67 -15.39 15.82
N ALA A 327 -5.84 -15.36 16.45
CA ALA A 327 -6.07 -14.72 17.75
C ALA A 327 -5.64 -15.68 18.86
#